data_AF-A0A8T6G3S0-F1
#
_entry.id   AF-A0A8T6G3S0-F1
#
_cell.length_a   1.000
_cell.length_b   1.000
_cell.length_c   1.000
_cell.angle_alpha   90.00
_cell.angle_beta   90.00
_cell.angle_gamma   90.00
#
_symmetry.space_group_name_H-M   'P 1'
#
loop_
_entity.id
_entity.type
_entity.pdbx_description
1 polymer ?
#
loop_
_entity_poly.entity_id
_entity_poly.type
_entity_poly.pdbx_seq_one_letter_code
_entity_poly.pdbx_strand_id
1 'polypeptide(L)'
;MGDEIGFAVTKARIYVTYKPTVLDPQGNAIQTALHHLGFADVESVRMGKYLEVELGTDDTAKAQEKVEAMCQQLLANPVIESYRFDLETVQ
;
A
#
# COMPACT_ATOMS: atom_id res chain seq x y z
N MET A 1 -18.20 -3.29 34.16
CA MET A 1 -18.15 -4.33 33.13
C MET A 1 -18.54 -3.68 31.82
N GLY A 2 -17.65 -3.34 30.92
CA GLY A 2 -16.22 -3.04 31.01
C GLY A 2 -16.03 -1.82 30.10
N ASP A 3 -15.08 -0.95 30.42
CA ASP A 3 -14.86 0.29 29.69
C ASP A 3 -14.59 0.01 28.19
N GLU A 4 -15.58 0.31 27.34
CA GLU A 4 -15.36 0.62 25.92
C GLU A 4 -14.66 1.98 25.88
N ILE A 5 -13.37 2.00 26.21
CA ILE A 5 -12.54 3.15 25.88
C ILE A 5 -12.30 3.03 24.38
N GLY A 6 -13.06 3.77 23.59
CA GLY A 6 -12.78 3.96 22.18
C GLY A 6 -11.39 4.55 22.05
N PHE A 7 -10.39 3.71 21.82
CA PHE A 7 -9.06 4.18 21.45
C PHE A 7 -9.22 4.76 20.05
N ALA A 8 -8.94 6.05 19.90
CA ALA A 8 -8.82 6.62 18.56
C ALA A 8 -7.74 5.83 17.81
N VAL A 9 -8.12 5.27 16.66
CA VAL A 9 -7.28 4.39 15.85
C VAL A 9 -6.82 5.18 14.63
N THR A 10 -5.58 4.99 14.21
CA THR A 10 -5.11 5.49 12.91
C THR A 10 -5.09 4.34 11.93
N LYS A 11 -5.77 4.49 10.80
CA LYS A 11 -5.71 3.58 9.66
C LYS A 11 -4.64 4.05 8.69
N ALA A 12 -3.68 3.17 8.40
CA ALA A 12 -2.69 3.37 7.37
C ALA A 12 -3.06 2.60 6.11
N ARG A 13 -3.12 3.29 4.98
CA ARG A 13 -3.31 2.72 3.64
C ARG A 13 -1.97 2.71 2.93
N ILE A 14 -1.38 1.54 2.74
CA ILE A 14 -0.03 1.37 2.23
C ILE A 14 -0.11 0.79 0.82
N TYR A 15 0.60 1.41 -0.12
CA TYR A 15 0.69 1.00 -1.51
C TYR A 15 2.14 0.64 -1.80
N VAL A 16 2.39 -0.61 -2.22
CA VAL A 16 3.73 -1.10 -2.57
C VAL A 16 3.72 -1.50 -4.04
N THR A 17 4.61 -0.93 -4.83
CA THR A 17 4.75 -1.23 -6.27
C THR A 17 6.20 -1.52 -6.61
N TYR A 18 6.44 -2.27 -7.68
CA TYR A 18 7.79 -2.35 -8.24
C TYR A 18 8.33 -0.96 -8.57
N LYS A 19 9.64 -0.76 -8.39
CA LYS A 19 10.31 0.47 -8.83
C LYS A 19 10.13 0.64 -10.35
N PRO A 20 10.13 1.88 -10.86
CA PRO A 20 9.86 2.14 -12.29
C PRO A 20 10.77 1.35 -13.25
N THR A 21 12.04 1.15 -12.88
CA THR A 21 13.05 0.43 -13.66
C THR A 21 12.96 -1.09 -13.56
N VAL A 22 12.15 -1.62 -12.65
CA VAL A 22 11.99 -3.06 -12.43
C VAL A 22 10.83 -3.56 -13.30
N LEU A 23 11.09 -4.66 -14.03
CA LEU A 23 10.08 -5.33 -14.83
C LEU A 23 8.97 -5.89 -13.93
N ASP A 24 7.71 -5.68 -14.33
CA ASP A 24 6.54 -6.25 -13.69
C ASP A 24 5.87 -7.26 -14.65
N PRO A 25 6.19 -8.56 -14.56
CA PRO A 25 5.60 -9.58 -15.43
C PRO A 25 4.08 -9.69 -15.25
N GLN A 26 3.55 -9.40 -14.06
CA GLN A 26 2.11 -9.52 -13.78
C GLN A 26 1.34 -8.37 -14.43
N GLY A 27 1.84 -7.13 -14.29
CA GLY A 27 1.32 -5.96 -14.99
C GLY A 27 1.26 -6.17 -16.50
N ASN A 28 2.34 -6.67 -17.11
CA ASN A 28 2.39 -6.96 -18.56
C ASN A 28 1.37 -8.03 -18.99
N ALA A 29 1.20 -9.10 -18.19
CA ALA A 29 0.22 -10.13 -18.48
C ALA A 29 -1.21 -9.57 -18.44
N ILE A 30 -1.52 -8.71 -17.46
CA ILE A 30 -2.83 -8.05 -17.34
C ILE A 30 -3.06 -7.10 -18.52
N GLN A 31 -2.06 -6.28 -18.89
CA GLN A 31 -2.17 -5.39 -20.06
C GLN A 31 -2.49 -6.18 -21.34
N THR A 32 -1.78 -7.29 -21.57
CA THR A 32 -2.04 -8.17 -22.72
C THR A 32 -3.46 -8.72 -22.71
N ALA A 33 -3.95 -9.15 -21.53
CA ALA A 33 -5.32 -9.62 -21.38
C ALA A 33 -6.36 -8.51 -21.66
N LEU A 34 -6.13 -7.28 -21.21
CA LEU A 34 -6.99 -6.13 -21.48
C LEU A 34 -7.04 -5.82 -22.99
N HIS A 35 -5.90 -5.87 -23.68
CA HIS A 35 -5.84 -5.68 -25.13
C HIS A 35 -6.65 -6.74 -25.87
N HIS A 36 -6.57 -8.01 -25.48
CA HIS A 36 -7.40 -9.08 -26.06
C HIS A 36 -8.91 -8.88 -25.83
N LEU A 37 -9.30 -8.17 -24.77
CA LEU A 37 -10.68 -7.81 -24.48
C LEU A 37 -11.16 -6.55 -25.22
N GLY A 38 -10.30 -5.91 -26.01
CA GLY A 38 -10.64 -4.73 -26.83
C GLY A 38 -10.22 -3.38 -26.23
N PHE A 39 -9.58 -3.37 -25.06
CA PHE A 39 -9.07 -2.14 -24.41
C PHE A 39 -7.67 -1.77 -24.94
N ALA A 40 -7.57 -1.53 -26.26
CA ALA A 40 -6.29 -1.29 -26.94
C ALA A 40 -5.60 0.02 -26.54
N ASP A 41 -6.32 0.95 -25.92
CA ASP A 41 -5.85 2.25 -25.42
C ASP A 41 -5.09 2.17 -24.08
N VAL A 42 -5.04 0.98 -23.44
CA VAL A 42 -4.27 0.78 -22.21
C VAL A 42 -2.77 0.74 -22.51
N GLU A 43 -2.08 1.83 -22.21
CA GLU A 43 -0.64 1.96 -22.49
C GLU A 43 0.27 1.21 -21.50
N SER A 44 -0.14 1.08 -20.24
CA SER A 44 0.65 0.41 -19.20
C SER A 44 -0.23 -0.05 -18.05
N VAL A 45 0.10 -1.20 -17.47
CA VAL A 45 -0.46 -1.70 -16.21
C VAL A 45 0.68 -2.02 -15.27
N ARG A 46 0.58 -1.55 -14.03
CA ARG A 46 1.47 -1.95 -12.93
C ARG A 46 0.66 -2.59 -11.83
N MET A 47 1.13 -3.73 -11.36
CA MET A 47 0.59 -4.48 -10.24
C MET A 47 1.41 -4.18 -8.99
N GLY A 48 0.72 -4.07 -7.86
CA GLY A 48 1.32 -3.84 -6.56
C GLY A 48 0.43 -4.35 -5.45
N LYS A 49 0.91 -4.22 -4.21
CA LYS A 49 0.19 -4.59 -3.00
C LYS A 49 -0.52 -3.36 -2.45
N TYR A 50 -1.75 -3.55 -1.97
CA TYR A 50 -2.46 -2.60 -1.13
C TYR A 50 -2.66 -3.24 0.24
N LEU A 51 -2.26 -2.54 1.30
CA LEU A 51 -2.38 -3.02 2.68
C LEU A 51 -3.09 -1.96 3.52
N GLU A 52 -4.02 -2.41 4.36
CA GLU A 52 -4.59 -1.57 5.42
C GLU A 52 -4.06 -2.05 6.78
N VAL A 53 -3.57 -1.11 7.58
CA VAL A 53 -3.04 -1.39 8.92
C VAL A 53 -3.72 -0.45 9.91
N GLU A 54 -4.34 -1.00 10.94
CA GLU A 54 -4.94 -0.22 12.03
C GLU A 54 -3.94 -0.14 13.21
N LEU A 55 -3.62 1.08 13.62
CA LEU A 55 -2.74 1.37 14.75
C LEU A 55 -3.60 1.93 15.89
N GLY A 56 -3.50 1.35 17.08
CA GLY A 56 -4.17 1.84 18.30
C GLY A 56 -3.52 3.13 18.84
N THR A 57 -3.45 4.18 18.03
CA THR A 57 -2.94 5.49 18.39
C THR A 57 -3.56 6.55 17.47
N ASP A 58 -3.82 7.73 18.00
CA ASP A 58 -4.22 8.96 17.29
C ASP A 58 -3.05 9.92 17.04
N ASP A 59 -1.88 9.62 17.58
CA ASP A 59 -0.67 10.39 17.38
C ASP A 59 -0.12 10.13 15.97
N THR A 60 -0.40 11.07 15.06
CA THR A 60 -0.02 10.98 13.65
C THR A 60 1.49 10.82 13.46
N ALA A 61 2.32 11.48 14.29
CA ALA A 61 3.77 11.40 14.16
C ALA A 61 4.29 9.99 14.53
N LYS A 62 3.77 9.41 15.62
CA LYS A 62 4.08 8.03 16.00
C LYS A 62 3.54 7.01 14.99
N ALA A 63 2.35 7.24 14.45
CA ALA A 63 1.78 6.39 13.42
C ALA A 63 2.66 6.39 12.16
N GLN A 64 3.11 7.57 11.72
CA GLN A 64 4.01 7.73 10.58
C GLN A 64 5.33 6.98 10.78
N GLU A 65 6.01 7.16 11.92
CA GLU A 65 7.27 6.47 12.21
C GLU A 65 7.10 4.94 12.19
N LYS A 66 6.02 4.44 12.78
CA LYS A 66 5.73 3.00 12.82
C LYS A 66 5.46 2.44 11.42
N VAL A 67 4.63 3.11 10.62
CA VAL A 67 4.29 2.64 9.28
C VAL A 67 5.51 2.67 8.36
N GLU A 68 6.33 3.72 8.46
CA GLU A 68 7.60 3.83 7.76
C GLU A 68 8.52 2.64 8.11
N ALA A 69 8.69 2.36 9.40
CA ALA A 69 9.50 1.24 9.87
C ALA A 69 8.97 -0.13 9.38
N MET A 70 7.65 -0.34 9.39
CA MET A 70 7.03 -1.56 8.85
C MET A 70 7.32 -1.73 7.35
N CYS A 71 7.21 -0.64 6.58
CA CYS A 71 7.48 -0.67 5.15
C CYS A 71 8.94 -1.03 4.85
N GLN A 72 9.88 -0.41 5.56
CA GLN A 72 11.32 -0.65 5.37
C GLN A 72 11.77 -2.06 5.79
N GLN A 73 11.18 -2.59 6.86
CA GLN A 73 11.63 -3.87 7.43
C GLN A 73 10.95 -5.09 6.82
N LEU A 74 9.71 -4.96 6.34
CA LEU A 74 8.90 -6.12 5.95
C LEU A 74 8.01 -5.90 4.73
N LEU A 75 7.22 -4.83 4.70
CA LEU A 75 6.12 -4.75 3.74
C LEU A 75 6.57 -4.48 2.30
N ALA A 76 7.74 -3.84 2.13
CA ALA A 76 8.35 -3.61 0.84
C ALA A 76 9.77 -4.18 0.79
N ASN A 77 10.14 -4.76 -0.35
CA ASN A 77 11.52 -5.11 -0.64
C ASN A 77 12.26 -3.86 -1.17
N PRO A 78 13.22 -3.28 -0.43
CA PRO A 78 13.84 -2.01 -0.79
C PRO A 78 14.68 -2.06 -2.08
N VAL A 79 15.08 -3.26 -2.53
CA VAL A 79 15.88 -3.44 -3.76
C VAL A 79 15.00 -3.23 -4.99
N ILE A 80 13.79 -3.78 -4.99
CA ILE A 80 12.95 -3.89 -6.20
C ILE A 80 11.58 -3.21 -6.10
N GLU A 81 11.14 -2.84 -4.90
CA GLU A 81 9.86 -2.18 -4.64
C GLU A 81 10.06 -0.77 -4.07
N SER A 82 9.05 0.06 -4.26
CA SER A 82 8.85 1.37 -3.63
C SER A 82 7.47 1.37 -2.97
N TYR A 83 7.31 2.17 -1.92
CA TYR A 83 6.01 2.31 -1.26
C TYR A 83 5.64 3.78 -1.06
N ARG A 84 4.34 3.99 -0.86
CA ARG A 84 3.75 5.22 -0.32
C ARG A 84 2.64 4.82 0.64
N PHE A 85 2.28 5.69 1.57
CA PHE A 85 1.14 5.43 2.43
C PHE A 85 0.42 6.71 2.82
N ASP A 86 -0.86 6.56 3.13
CA ASP A 86 -1.74 7.60 3.63
C ASP A 86 -2.20 7.21 5.04
N LEU A 87 -2.33 8.17 5.94
CA LEU A 87 -2.83 7.97 7.31
C LEU A 87 -4.17 8.68 7.48
N GLU A 88 -5.13 7.99 8.11
CA GLU A 88 -6.46 8.51 8.41
C GLU A 88 -6.79 8.17 9.87
N THR A 89 -7.15 9.17 10.67
CA THR A 89 -7.73 8.91 12.00
C THR A 89 -9.15 8.38 11.81
N VAL A 90 -9.40 7.18 12.32
CA VAL A 90 -10.72 6.56 12.37
C VAL A 90 -11.26 6.67 13.80
N GLN A 91 -12.49 7.16 13.91
CA GLN A 91 -13.22 7.35 15.17
C GLN A 91 -14.09 6.14 15.49
#